data_AF-A0A2V9TJQ6-F1
#
_entry.id   AF-A0A2V9TJQ6-F1
#
_cell.length_a   1.000
_cell.length_b   1.000
_cell.length_c   1.000
_cell.angle_alpha   90.00
_cell.angle_beta   90.00
_cell.angle_gamma   90.00
#
_symmetry.space_group_name_H-M   'P 1'
#
loop_
_entity.id
_entity.type
_entity.pdbx_description
1 polymer ?
#
loop_
_entity_poly.entity_id
_entity_poly.type
_entity_poly.pdbx_seq_one_letter_code
_entity_poly.pdbx_strand_id
1 'polypeptide(L)'
;GRLDNQGCLLEWKTSAGRYPVEPDGLLALDPQLICYSWITGISVVAQVVFVRKRLVEIQYLRTTINDEQRREFGQLVETTIMQIDAAQFLPHSGIRFPQNPCSSCPYIGLCLRRQELVEAALIRRPGAEQLDWLDELHY
;
A
#
# COMPACT_ATOMS: atom_id res chain seq x y z
N GLY A 1 1.78 -18.90 8.23
CA GLY A 1 1.41 -20.32 8.11
C GLY A 1 2.63 -21.16 7.83
N ARG A 2 2.47 -22.43 7.46
CA ARG A 2 3.55 -23.25 6.89
C ARG A 2 3.22 -23.58 5.44
N LEU A 3 4.18 -23.40 4.55
CA LEU A 3 4.14 -23.84 3.16
C LEU A 3 5.34 -24.74 2.95
N ASP A 4 5.13 -25.96 2.44
CA ASP A 4 6.20 -26.96 2.25
C ASP A 4 7.05 -27.18 3.53
N ASN A 5 6.38 -27.22 4.70
CA ASN A 5 6.98 -27.28 6.03
C ASN A 5 7.88 -26.08 6.44
N GLN A 6 8.00 -25.04 5.62
CA GLN A 6 8.71 -23.81 5.95
C GLN A 6 7.75 -22.75 6.49
N GLY A 7 8.18 -22.02 7.53
CA GLY A 7 7.44 -20.86 8.03
C GLY A 7 7.38 -19.78 6.95
N CYS A 8 6.17 -19.40 6.55
CA CYS A 8 5.94 -18.45 5.47
C CYS A 8 4.78 -17.52 5.83
N LEU A 9 4.95 -16.22 5.54
CA LEU A 9 3.87 -15.24 5.56
C LEU A 9 3.15 -15.28 4.21
N LEU A 10 1.83 -15.48 4.27
CA LEU A 10 0.99 -15.56 3.08
C LEU A 10 0.01 -14.40 3.08
N GLU A 11 0.06 -13.57 2.06
CA GLU A 11 -0.92 -12.53 1.79
C GLU A 11 -1.87 -13.00 0.67
N TRP A 12 -3.17 -13.01 0.95
CA TRP A 12 -4.20 -13.40 -0.02
C TRP A 12 -4.91 -12.14 -0.51
N LYS A 13 -4.95 -11.90 -1.82
CA LYS A 13 -5.61 -10.71 -2.38
C LYS A 13 -6.32 -10.97 -3.70
N THR A 14 -7.30 -10.14 -4.00
CA THR A 14 -7.94 -10.10 -5.32
C THR A 14 -7.45 -8.89 -6.11
N SER A 15 -7.19 -9.05 -7.40
CA SER A 15 -6.74 -7.97 -8.28
C SER A 15 -7.53 -7.93 -9.58
N ALA A 16 -7.69 -6.75 -10.18
CA ALA A 16 -8.25 -6.61 -11.53
C ALA A 16 -7.23 -7.02 -12.62
N GLY A 17 -5.94 -7.01 -12.30
CA GLY A 17 -4.86 -7.28 -13.25
C GLY A 17 -3.77 -8.19 -12.67
N ARG A 18 -2.93 -8.72 -13.56
CA ARG A 18 -1.76 -9.48 -13.15
C ARG A 18 -0.71 -8.54 -12.56
N TYR A 19 -0.01 -9.03 -11.55
CA TYR A 19 1.22 -8.39 -11.09
C TYR A 19 2.36 -8.73 -12.05
N PRO A 20 3.23 -7.75 -12.36
CA PRO A 20 4.46 -8.00 -13.11
C PRO A 20 5.36 -8.95 -12.31
N VAL A 21 5.98 -9.90 -13.02
CA VAL A 21 6.97 -10.84 -12.46
C VAL A 21 8.39 -10.36 -12.73
N GLU A 22 8.55 -9.48 -13.72
CA GLU A 22 9.82 -8.85 -14.07
C GLU A 22 9.81 -7.34 -13.73
N PRO A 23 10.97 -6.75 -13.39
CA PRO A 23 12.25 -7.43 -13.18
C PRO A 23 12.25 -8.30 -11.91
N ASP A 24 13.19 -9.24 -11.84
CA ASP A 24 13.37 -10.08 -10.66
C ASP A 24 13.53 -9.24 -9.39
N GLY A 25 12.94 -9.72 -8.29
CA GLY A 25 13.01 -9.04 -6.99
C GLY A 25 11.98 -7.93 -6.78
N LEU A 26 11.14 -7.61 -7.78
CA LEU A 26 10.12 -6.56 -7.64
C LEU A 26 9.17 -6.78 -6.44
N LEU A 27 8.79 -8.04 -6.19
CA LEU A 27 7.95 -8.39 -5.03
C LEU A 27 8.65 -8.09 -3.69
N ALA A 28 9.98 -8.17 -3.62
CA ALA A 28 10.72 -7.88 -2.40
C ALA A 28 10.64 -6.40 -2.00
N LEU A 29 10.21 -5.52 -2.91
CA LEU A 29 10.02 -4.10 -2.67
C LEU A 29 8.61 -3.77 -2.17
N ASP A 30 7.71 -4.75 -2.06
CA ASP A 30 6.35 -4.55 -1.58
C ASP A 30 6.36 -4.14 -0.09
N PRO A 31 5.95 -2.90 0.25
CA PRO A 31 6.04 -2.41 1.62
C PRO A 31 5.18 -3.19 2.62
N GLN A 32 4.07 -3.79 2.16
CA GLN A 32 3.18 -4.56 3.03
C GLN A 32 3.83 -5.89 3.41
N LEU A 33 4.49 -6.56 2.46
CA LEU A 33 5.25 -7.77 2.75
C LEU A 33 6.48 -7.51 3.62
N ILE A 34 7.21 -6.41 3.38
CA ILE A 34 8.33 -5.99 4.24
C ILE A 34 7.82 -5.72 5.66
N CYS A 35 6.68 -5.04 5.81
CA CYS A 35 6.05 -4.76 7.11
C CYS A 35 5.75 -6.05 7.88
N TYR A 36 5.09 -7.03 7.26
CA TYR A 36 4.81 -8.30 7.91
C TYR A 36 6.10 -9.04 8.30
N SER A 37 7.11 -9.01 7.43
CA SER A 37 8.41 -9.59 7.73
C SER A 37 9.11 -8.90 8.91
N TRP A 38 9.05 -7.57 8.97
CA TRP A 38 9.63 -6.76 10.05
C TRP A 38 8.99 -7.06 11.40
N ILE A 39 7.66 -7.12 11.45
CA ILE A 39 6.91 -7.40 12.69
C ILE A 39 7.17 -8.82 13.21
N THR A 40 7.26 -9.80 12.30
CA THR A 40 7.27 -11.23 12.68
C THR A 40 8.64 -11.87 12.69
N GLY A 41 9.64 -11.25 12.06
CA GLY A 41 10.96 -11.85 11.81
C GLY A 41 10.98 -12.95 10.74
N ILE A 42 9.86 -13.28 10.10
CA ILE A 42 9.78 -14.32 9.06
C ILE A 42 10.27 -13.75 7.72
N SER A 43 11.34 -14.30 7.15
CA SER A 43 11.97 -13.77 5.92
C SER A 43 11.26 -14.22 4.65
N VAL A 44 10.70 -15.43 4.66
CA VAL A 44 9.99 -15.98 3.51
C VAL A 44 8.56 -15.44 3.49
N VAL A 45 8.24 -14.71 2.42
CA VAL A 45 6.95 -14.08 2.22
C VAL A 45 6.39 -14.42 0.84
N ALA A 46 5.08 -14.49 0.72
CA ALA A 46 4.43 -14.72 -0.56
C ALA A 46 3.06 -14.05 -0.69
N GLN A 47 2.71 -13.72 -1.92
CA GLN A 47 1.40 -13.23 -2.34
C GLN A 47 0.69 -14.30 -3.17
N VAL A 48 -0.55 -14.59 -2.77
CA VAL A 48 -1.52 -15.38 -3.52
C VAL A 48 -2.54 -14.41 -4.11
N VAL A 49 -2.46 -14.15 -5.42
CA VAL A 49 -3.30 -13.17 -6.11
C VAL A 49 -4.36 -13.87 -6.95
N PHE A 50 -5.62 -13.66 -6.62
CA PHE A 50 -6.77 -14.05 -7.43
C PHE A 50 -7.08 -12.94 -8.44
N VAL A 51 -6.72 -13.16 -9.70
CA VAL A 51 -6.95 -12.19 -10.76
C VAL A 51 -8.37 -12.34 -11.28
N ARG A 52 -9.18 -11.29 -11.11
CA ARG A 52 -10.59 -11.22 -11.45
C ARG A 52 -10.77 -11.07 -12.96
N LYS A 53 -10.62 -12.18 -13.69
CA LYS A 53 -10.93 -12.34 -15.12
C LYS A 53 -12.08 -13.33 -15.29
N ARG A 54 -12.64 -13.43 -16.51
CA ARG A 54 -13.71 -14.39 -16.85
C ARG A 54 -13.37 -15.83 -16.45
N LEU A 55 -12.10 -16.22 -16.58
CA LEU A 55 -11.53 -17.41 -15.98
C LEU A 55 -10.58 -16.96 -14.87
N VAL A 56 -10.81 -17.45 -13.65
CA VAL A 56 -9.97 -17.10 -12.49
C VAL A 56 -8.56 -17.59 -12.76
N GLU A 57 -7.62 -16.66 -12.62
CA GLU A 57 -6.19 -16.91 -12.70
C GLU A 57 -5.59 -16.66 -11.32
N ILE A 58 -4.78 -17.59 -10.83
CA ILE A 58 -4.11 -17.46 -9.53
C ILE A 58 -2.62 -17.25 -9.78
N GLN A 59 -2.08 -16.11 -9.34
CA GLN A 59 -0.62 -15.89 -9.31
C GLN A 59 -0.10 -16.18 -7.91
N TYR A 60 0.93 -17.03 -7.85
CA TYR A 60 1.69 -17.26 -6.64
C TYR A 60 3.06 -16.61 -6.80
N LEU A 61 3.33 -15.55 -6.02
CA LEU A 61 4.58 -14.80 -6.06
C LEU A 61 5.27 -14.96 -4.70
N ARG A 62 6.51 -15.43 -4.70
CA ARG A 62 7.29 -15.70 -3.49
C ARG A 62 8.59 -14.91 -3.54
N THR A 63 9.02 -14.39 -2.40
CA THR A 63 10.32 -13.74 -2.24
C THR A 63 10.86 -13.92 -0.82
N THR A 64 12.08 -13.45 -0.60
CA THR A 64 12.73 -13.41 0.71
C THR A 64 13.04 -11.95 1.04
N ILE A 65 12.60 -11.50 2.20
CA ILE A 65 12.96 -10.20 2.77
C ILE A 65 14.20 -10.38 3.63
N ASN A 66 15.24 -9.60 3.35
CA ASN A 66 16.50 -9.65 4.08
C ASN A 66 16.50 -8.68 5.29
N ASP A 67 17.53 -8.79 6.14
CA ASP A 67 17.61 -7.96 7.35
C ASP A 67 17.89 -6.49 7.06
N GLU A 68 18.52 -6.17 5.92
CA GLU A 68 18.73 -4.78 5.50
C GLU A 68 17.42 -4.10 5.19
N GLN A 69 16.55 -4.73 4.39
CA GLN A 69 15.21 -4.24 4.08
C GLN A 69 14.38 -4.03 5.34
N ARG A 70 14.49 -4.92 6.34
CA ARG A 70 13.80 -4.75 7.63
C ARG A 70 14.33 -3.56 8.43
N ARG A 71 15.64 -3.35 8.43
CA ARG A 71 16.25 -2.18 9.10
C ARG A 71 15.82 -0.88 8.44
N GLU A 72 15.91 -0.81 7.11
CA GLU A 72 15.47 0.35 6.32
C GLU A 72 13.98 0.63 6.54
N PHE A 73 13.14 -0.41 6.56
CA PHE A 73 11.72 -0.27 6.85
C PHE A 73 11.47 0.24 8.28
N GLY A 74 12.22 -0.24 9.27
CA GLY A 74 12.16 0.27 10.64
C GLY A 74 12.47 1.77 10.72
N GLN A 75 13.53 2.22 10.05
CA GLN A 75 13.89 3.65 9.98
C GLN A 75 12.81 4.49 9.29
N LEU A 76 12.19 3.94 8.23
CA LEU A 76 11.06 4.57 7.55
C LEU A 76 9.87 4.72 8.51
N VAL A 77 9.54 3.67 9.27
CA VAL A 77 8.45 3.69 10.26
C VAL A 77 8.72 4.73 11.35
N GLU A 78 9.92 4.75 11.94
CA GLU A 78 10.31 5.74 12.96
C GLU A 78 10.17 7.17 12.43
N THR A 79 10.69 7.43 11.23
CA THR A 79 10.58 8.74 10.57
C THR A 79 9.12 9.11 10.33
N THR A 80 8.30 8.17 9.88
CA THR A 80 6.87 8.39 9.60
C THR A 80 6.10 8.71 10.89
N ILE A 81 6.40 8.00 11.99
CA ILE A 81 5.81 8.29 13.31
C ILE A 81 6.17 9.71 13.76
N MET A 82 7.45 10.08 13.69
CA MET A 82 7.89 11.43 14.06
C MET A 82 7.20 12.53 13.24
N GLN A 83 6.98 12.30 11.94
CA GLN A 83 6.25 13.24 11.09
C GLN A 83 4.79 13.35 11.49
N ILE A 84 4.13 12.24 11.80
CA ILE A 84 2.74 12.22 12.27
C ILE A 84 2.61 12.98 13.60
N ASP A 85 3.49 12.69 14.56
CA ASP A 85 3.51 13.34 15.88
C ASP A 85 3.76 14.85 15.78
N ALA A 86 4.57 15.27 14.81
CA ALA A 86 4.83 16.68 14.50
C ALA A 86 3.76 17.33 13.60
N ALA A 87 2.68 16.62 13.27
CA ALA A 87 1.62 17.04 12.34
C ALA A 87 2.14 17.47 10.95
N GLN A 88 3.22 16.85 10.48
CA GLN A 88 3.85 17.13 9.18
C GLN A 88 3.22 16.28 8.07
N PHE A 89 2.04 16.70 7.60
CA PHE A 89 1.34 16.08 6.46
C PHE A 89 1.77 16.70 5.14
N LEU A 90 3.05 16.51 4.78
CA LEU A 90 3.64 17.14 3.63
C LEU A 90 3.12 16.51 2.31
N PRO A 91 2.65 17.30 1.33
CA PRO A 91 2.25 16.77 0.03
C PRO A 91 3.49 16.26 -0.70
N HIS A 92 3.73 14.95 -0.60
CA HIS A 92 4.78 14.29 -1.38
C HIS A 92 4.12 13.54 -2.53
N SER A 93 4.48 13.90 -3.77
CA SER A 93 4.26 13.03 -4.91
C SER A 93 5.23 11.84 -4.78
N GLY A 94 4.91 10.91 -3.90
CA GLY A 94 5.60 9.64 -3.84
C GLY A 94 5.35 8.91 -5.15
N ILE A 95 6.31 8.96 -6.09
CA ILE A 95 6.34 8.04 -7.21
C ILE A 95 6.51 6.65 -6.60
N ARG A 96 5.40 5.94 -6.39
CA ARG A 96 5.42 4.54 -5.94
C ARG A 96 5.56 3.66 -7.17
N PHE A 97 6.78 3.58 -7.71
CA PHE A 97 7.09 2.68 -8.81
C PHE A 97 6.43 1.30 -8.59
N PRO A 98 5.70 0.74 -9.58
CA PRO A 98 5.59 1.19 -10.97
C PRO A 98 4.41 2.13 -11.30
N GLN A 99 3.60 2.54 -10.32
CA GLN A 99 2.40 3.36 -10.58
C GLN A 99 2.52 4.77 -9.98
N ASN A 100 1.93 5.77 -10.63
CA ASN A 100 1.79 7.10 -10.02
C ASN A 100 0.49 7.12 -9.20
N PRO A 101 0.54 6.96 -7.86
CA PRO A 101 -0.67 6.88 -7.05
C PRO A 101 -1.47 8.19 -7.06
N CYS A 102 -0.87 9.31 -7.50
CA CYS A 102 -1.59 10.56 -7.63
C CYS A 102 -2.67 10.51 -8.73
N SER A 103 -2.52 9.69 -9.78
CA SER A 103 -3.48 9.68 -10.90
C SER A 103 -4.88 9.18 -10.51
N SER A 104 -4.97 8.37 -9.45
CA SER A 104 -6.22 7.87 -8.88
C SER A 104 -6.44 8.33 -7.44
N CYS A 105 -5.62 9.30 -6.95
CA CYS A 105 -5.73 9.77 -5.58
C CYS A 105 -6.98 10.64 -5.42
N PRO A 106 -7.94 10.26 -4.57
CA PRO A 106 -9.16 11.04 -4.41
C PRO A 106 -8.93 12.35 -3.64
N TYR A 107 -7.83 12.47 -2.90
CA TYR A 107 -7.41 13.69 -2.22
C TYR A 107 -6.48 14.59 -3.06
N ILE A 108 -6.31 14.32 -4.36
CA ILE A 108 -5.40 15.10 -5.20
C ILE A 108 -5.74 16.60 -5.23
N GLY A 109 -7.05 16.94 -5.15
CA GLY A 109 -7.50 18.32 -5.05
C GLY A 109 -6.96 19.05 -3.81
N LEU A 110 -6.94 18.38 -2.65
CA LEU A 110 -6.36 18.93 -1.42
C LEU A 110 -4.84 19.11 -1.57
N CYS A 111 -4.15 18.09 -2.09
CA CYS A 111 -2.70 18.13 -2.29
C CYS A 111 -2.26 19.27 -3.23
N LEU A 112 -3.00 19.52 -4.32
CA LEU A 112 -2.71 20.55 -5.30
C LEU A 112 -3.35 21.91 -4.98
N ARG A 113 -4.12 22.02 -3.89
CA ARG A 113 -4.93 23.19 -3.54
C ARG A 113 -5.89 23.62 -4.67
N ARG A 114 -6.52 22.65 -5.32
CA ARG A 114 -7.49 22.86 -6.41
C ARG A 114 -8.90 22.53 -5.94
N GLN A 115 -9.64 23.56 -5.56
CA GLN A 115 -10.98 23.44 -5.00
C GLN A 115 -11.98 22.73 -5.94
N GLU A 116 -11.86 22.99 -7.24
CA GLU A 116 -12.64 22.33 -8.30
C GLU A 116 -12.55 20.78 -8.26
N LEU A 117 -11.37 20.24 -7.94
CA LEU A 117 -11.16 18.79 -7.84
C LEU A 117 -11.64 18.25 -6.49
N VAL A 118 -11.58 19.07 -5.43
CA VAL A 118 -12.09 18.73 -4.10
C VAL A 118 -13.60 18.55 -4.16
N GLU A 119 -14.31 19.53 -4.71
CA GLU A 119 -15.77 19.52 -4.82
C GLU A 119 -16.28 18.38 -5.73
N ALA A 120 -15.50 18.02 -6.76
CA ALA A 120 -15.86 16.94 -7.66
C ALA A 120 -15.66 15.53 -7.07
N ALA A 121 -14.70 15.35 -6.14
CA ALA A 121 -14.28 14.02 -5.67
C ALA A 121 -14.61 13.72 -4.20
N LEU A 122 -14.71 14.73 -3.34
CA LEU A 122 -15.00 14.58 -1.92
C LEU A 122 -16.47 14.95 -1.64
N ILE A 123 -17.24 14.01 -1.11
CA ILE A 123 -18.64 14.26 -0.71
C ILE A 123 -18.73 14.31 0.81
N ARG A 124 -19.16 15.46 1.35
CA ARG A 124 -19.50 15.58 2.77
C ARG A 124 -20.86 14.93 3.02
N ARG A 125 -20.92 13.98 3.97
CA ARG A 125 -22.20 13.37 4.37
C ARG A 125 -23.03 14.37 5.21
N PRO A 126 -24.36 14.47 4.97
CA PRO A 126 -25.26 15.20 5.85
C PRO A 126 -25.20 14.63 7.27
N GLY A 127 -25.01 15.47 8.28
CA GLY A 127 -24.85 15.06 9.69
C GLY A 127 -23.40 14.92 10.17
N ALA A 128 -22.40 15.03 9.28
CA ALA A 128 -20.99 15.19 9.65
C ALA A 128 -20.58 16.66 9.83
N GLU A 129 -21.54 17.60 9.84
CA GLU A 129 -21.29 19.05 9.94
C GLU A 129 -20.59 19.47 11.24
N GLN A 130 -20.62 18.64 12.28
CA GLN A 130 -19.89 18.85 13.54
C GLN A 130 -18.54 18.10 13.59
N LEU A 131 -18.21 17.32 12.56
CA LEU A 131 -17.01 16.50 12.44
C LEU A 131 -16.24 16.91 11.17
N ASP A 132 -15.76 18.16 11.15
CA ASP A 132 -15.01 18.81 10.05
C ASP A 132 -13.73 18.07 9.58
N TRP A 133 -13.42 16.90 10.14
CA TRP A 133 -12.16 16.16 9.94
C TRP A 133 -12.34 14.78 9.30
N LEU A 134 -13.57 14.35 8.98
CA LEU A 134 -13.84 13.07 8.31
C LEU A 134 -14.49 13.29 6.93
N ASP A 135 -13.68 13.63 5.94
CA ASP A 135 -14.08 13.52 4.54
C ASP A 135 -14.07 12.03 4.14
N GLU A 136 -15.21 11.49 3.68
CA GLU A 136 -15.29 10.13 3.11
C GLU A 136 -15.09 10.17 1.59
N LEU A 137 -14.38 9.17 1.06
CA LEU A 137 -14.06 9.05 -0.36
C LEU A 137 -15.22 8.44 -1.16
N HIS A 138 -15.57 9.04 -2.29
CA HIS A 138 -16.51 8.46 -3.24
C HIS A 138 -15.79 7.39 -4.08
N TYR A 139 -16.30 6.14 -4.06
CA TYR A 139 -15.85 5.05 -4.93
C TYR A 139 -16.71 4.95 -6.19
#